data_AF-A0A0B7J6N9-F1
#
_entry.id   AF-A0A0B7J6N9-F1
#
_cell.length_a   1.000
_cell.length_b   1.000
_cell.length_c   1.000
_cell.angle_alpha   90.00
_cell.angle_beta   90.00
_cell.angle_gamma   90.00
#
_symmetry.space_group_name_H-M   'P 1'
#
loop_
_entity.id
_entity.type
_entity.pdbx_description
1 polymer ?
#
loop_
_entity_poly.entity_id
_entity_poly.type
_entity_poly.pdbx_seq_one_letter_code
_entity_poly.pdbx_strand_id
1 'polypeptide(L)'
;MLLYILEITLLLPFQAFGIALDTVKTLAFETGSDVTTQLDFAPWQMNAIALGYQFGYLMLPFIAAAGIWILMNRELLDTLRSQ
;
A
#
# COMPACT_ATOMS: atom_id res chain seq x y z
N MET A 1 -24.80 4.58 2.43
CA MET A 1 -24.39 4.05 1.10
C MET A 1 -23.34 4.92 0.42
N LEU A 2 -23.58 6.22 0.21
CA LEU A 2 -22.60 7.12 -0.44
C LEU A 2 -21.25 7.23 0.29
N LEU A 3 -21.25 7.38 1.62
CA LEU A 3 -20.02 7.43 2.42
C LEU A 3 -19.19 6.15 2.29
N TYR A 4 -19.84 5.00 2.27
CA TYR A 4 -19.18 3.70 2.11
C TYR A 4 -18.52 3.54 0.73
N ILE A 5 -19.18 4.01 -0.34
CA ILE A 5 -18.60 4.01 -1.69
C ILE A 5 -17.38 4.96 -1.74
N LEU A 6 -17.46 6.10 -1.06
CA LEU A 6 -16.35 7.05 -0.96
C LEU A 6 -15.15 6.44 -0.23
N GLU A 7 -15.36 5.75 0.88
CA GLU A 7 -14.30 5.03 1.62
C GLU A 7 -13.58 4.02 0.73
N ILE A 8 -14.32 3.15 0.04
CA ILE A 8 -13.76 2.15 -0.87
C ILE A 8 -12.98 2.83 -2.00
N THR A 9 -13.54 3.87 -2.60
CA THR A 9 -12.89 4.59 -3.70
C THR A 9 -11.59 5.23 -3.26
N LEU A 10 -11.55 5.76 -2.04
CA LEU A 10 -10.37 6.38 -1.47
C LEU A 10 -9.25 5.36 -1.15
N LEU A 11 -9.59 4.09 -0.94
CA LEU A 11 -8.63 3.01 -0.73
C LEU A 11 -7.95 2.52 -2.01
N LEU A 12 -8.61 2.64 -3.16
CA LEU A 12 -8.10 2.14 -4.45
C LEU A 12 -6.67 2.60 -4.81
N PRO A 13 -6.29 3.88 -4.68
CA PRO A 13 -4.93 4.29 -5.02
C PRO A 13 -3.87 3.62 -4.13
N PHE A 14 -4.15 3.43 -2.84
CA PHE A 14 -3.23 2.76 -1.91
C PHE A 14 -3.09 1.27 -2.24
N GLN A 15 -4.20 0.62 -2.59
CA GLN A 15 -4.19 -0.77 -3.03
C GLN A 15 -3.44 -0.94 -4.35
N ALA A 16 -3.68 -0.05 -5.33
CA ALA A 16 -3.00 -0.07 -6.62
C ALA A 16 -1.49 0.13 -6.47
N PHE A 17 -1.07 1.06 -5.60
CA PHE A 17 0.34 1.28 -5.28
C PHE A 17 0.99 0.01 -4.70
N GLY A 18 0.32 -0.65 -3.75
CA GLY A 18 0.79 -1.92 -3.20
C GLY A 18 0.99 -2.99 -4.27
N ILE A 19 -0.02 -3.20 -5.13
CA ILE A 19 0.04 -4.21 -6.21
C ILE A 19 1.19 -3.90 -7.19
N ALA A 20 1.39 -2.62 -7.53
CA ALA A 20 2.50 -2.22 -8.40
C ALA A 20 3.86 -2.61 -7.80
N LEU A 21 4.07 -2.38 -6.50
CA LEU A 21 5.33 -2.73 -5.84
C LEU A 21 5.51 -4.23 -5.61
N ASP A 22 4.43 -4.97 -5.33
CA ASP A 22 4.46 -6.43 -5.29
C ASP A 22 4.86 -7.03 -6.65
N THR A 23 4.36 -6.45 -7.74
CA THR A 23 4.73 -6.84 -9.10
C THR A 23 6.22 -6.61 -9.36
N VAL A 24 6.72 -5.41 -9.06
CA VAL A 24 8.15 -5.08 -9.27
C VAL A 24 9.05 -5.94 -8.38
N LYS A 25 8.66 -6.18 -7.13
CA LYS A 25 9.38 -7.07 -6.19
C LYS A 25 9.41 -8.50 -6.72
N THR A 26 8.29 -9.03 -7.20
CA THR A 26 8.22 -10.38 -7.78
C THR A 26 9.19 -10.50 -8.97
N LEU A 27 9.17 -9.52 -9.88
CA LEU A 27 10.12 -9.46 -10.99
C LEU A 27 11.57 -9.42 -10.52
N ALA A 28 11.87 -8.68 -9.46
CA ALA A 28 13.24 -8.44 -9.03
C ALA A 28 13.83 -9.57 -8.17
N PHE A 29 13.00 -10.32 -7.42
CA PHE A 29 13.48 -11.31 -6.44
C PHE A 29 13.01 -12.74 -6.68
N GLU A 30 11.90 -12.93 -7.39
CA GLU A 30 11.20 -14.24 -7.45
C GLU A 30 11.12 -14.80 -8.87
N THR A 31 11.57 -14.05 -9.87
CA THR A 31 11.70 -14.56 -11.25
C THR A 31 13.05 -15.23 -11.49
N GLY A 32 13.09 -16.11 -12.50
CA GLY A 32 14.31 -16.81 -12.90
C GLY A 32 15.40 -15.90 -13.46
N SER A 33 16.63 -16.42 -13.55
CA SER A 33 17.83 -15.69 -13.97
C SER A 33 17.70 -14.96 -15.31
N ASP A 34 16.87 -15.48 -16.21
CA ASP A 34 16.67 -14.91 -17.55
C ASP A 34 16.01 -13.52 -17.51
N VAL A 35 15.13 -13.27 -16.53
CA VAL A 35 14.43 -11.99 -16.36
C VAL A 35 15.27 -11.03 -15.52
N THR A 36 15.88 -11.52 -14.44
CA THR A 36 16.71 -10.68 -13.55
C THR A 36 17.96 -10.16 -14.24
N THR A 37 18.57 -10.95 -15.14
CA THR A 37 19.74 -10.52 -15.93
C THR A 37 19.41 -9.41 -16.93
N GLN A 38 18.18 -9.37 -17.43
CA GLN A 38 17.73 -8.29 -18.33
C GLN A 38 17.41 -6.99 -17.60
N LEU A 39 16.93 -7.09 -16.36
CA LEU A 39 16.57 -5.93 -15.54
C LEU A 39 17.80 -5.23 -14.96
N ASP A 40 18.90 -5.96 -14.73
CA ASP A 40 20.20 -5.45 -14.29
C ASP A 40 20.10 -4.43 -13.13
N PHE A 41 19.28 -4.76 -12.12
CA PHE A 41 19.08 -3.88 -10.98
C PHE A 41 20.36 -3.74 -10.16
N ALA A 42 20.78 -2.50 -9.94
CA ALA A 42 21.84 -2.18 -9.01
C ALA A 42 21.45 -2.55 -7.57
N PRO A 43 22.41 -2.85 -6.67
CA PRO A 43 22.12 -3.24 -5.29
C PRO A 43 21.25 -2.24 -4.50
N TRP A 44 21.40 -0.94 -4.75
CA TRP A 44 20.57 0.07 -4.11
C TRP A 44 19.12 0.07 -4.61
N GLN A 45 18.89 -0.26 -5.89
CA GLN A 45 17.55 -0.40 -6.47
C GLN A 45 16.84 -1.59 -5.84
N MET A 46 17.57 -2.69 -5.61
CA MET A 46 17.05 -3.87 -4.94
C MET A 46 16.57 -3.54 -3.51
N ASN A 47 17.37 -2.79 -2.75
CA ASN A 47 16.98 -2.31 -1.43
C ASN A 47 15.77 -1.36 -1.50
N ALA A 48 15.73 -0.46 -2.47
CA ALA A 48 14.61 0.45 -2.66
C ALA A 48 13.30 -0.28 -3.01
N ILE A 49 13.35 -1.33 -3.86
CA ILE A 49 12.20 -2.17 -4.19
C ILE A 49 11.71 -2.92 -2.95
N ALA A 50 12.63 -3.51 -2.17
CA ALA A 50 12.27 -4.21 -0.94
C ALA A 50 11.63 -3.28 0.11
N LEU A 51 12.21 -2.10 0.34
CA LEU A 51 11.64 -1.08 1.23
C LEU A 51 10.30 -0.57 0.72
N GLY A 52 10.20 -0.33 -0.58
CA GLY A 52 8.96 0.05 -1.24
C GLY A 52 7.88 -0.99 -1.01
N TYR A 53 8.15 -2.27 -1.23
CA TYR A 53 7.19 -3.34 -0.98
C TYR A 53 6.74 -3.40 0.49
N GLN A 54 7.69 -3.35 1.43
CA GLN A 54 7.38 -3.38 2.86
C GLN A 54 6.46 -2.21 3.26
N PHE A 55 6.76 -1.00 2.80
CA PHE A 55 5.96 0.16 3.14
C PHE A 55 4.65 0.23 2.34
N GLY A 56 4.72 0.06 1.03
CA GLY A 56 3.62 0.25 0.10
C GLY A 56 2.60 -0.89 0.05
N TYR A 57 3.02 -2.14 0.20
CA TYR A 57 2.12 -3.29 0.14
C TYR A 57 1.72 -3.78 1.53
N LEU A 58 2.67 -3.91 2.47
CA LEU A 58 2.37 -4.48 3.79
C LEU A 58 1.77 -3.46 4.76
N MET A 59 2.22 -2.20 4.73
CA MET A 59 1.83 -1.20 5.73
C MET A 59 0.77 -0.22 5.22
N LEU A 60 0.96 0.36 4.03
CA LEU A 60 0.17 1.47 3.53
C LEU A 60 -1.34 1.17 3.40
N PRO A 61 -1.81 -0.01 2.91
CA PRO A 61 -3.24 -0.28 2.82
C PRO A 61 -3.92 -0.33 4.19
N PHE A 62 -3.25 -0.92 5.18
CA PHE A 62 -3.74 -0.98 6.55
C PHE A 62 -3.81 0.41 7.19
N ILE A 63 -2.74 1.20 7.06
CA ILE A 63 -2.69 2.57 7.58
C ILE A 63 -3.75 3.44 6.90
N ALA A 64 -3.91 3.32 5.58
CA ALA A 64 -4.91 4.04 4.82
C ALA A 64 -6.33 3.68 5.27
N ALA A 65 -6.66 2.39 5.43
CA ALA A 65 -7.96 1.96 5.94
C ALA A 65 -8.28 2.55 7.31
N ALA A 66 -7.35 2.44 8.26
CA ALA A 66 -7.53 3.01 9.59
C ALA A 66 -7.66 4.54 9.55
N GLY A 67 -6.78 5.23 8.80
CA GLY A 67 -6.77 6.68 8.70
C GLY A 67 -8.02 7.25 8.03
N ILE A 68 -8.49 6.62 6.94
CA ILE A 68 -9.71 7.00 6.23
C ILE A 68 -10.92 6.79 7.13
N TRP A 69 -11.01 5.65 7.82
CA TRP A 69 -12.10 5.38 8.75
C TRP A 69 -12.14 6.41 9.89
N ILE A 70 -11.00 6.70 10.52
CA ILE A 70 -10.90 7.72 11.58
C ILE A 70 -11.36 9.09 11.05
N LEU A 71 -10.90 9.47 9.85
CA LEU A 71 -11.23 10.75 9.25
C LEU A 71 -12.73 10.89 8.98
N MET A 72 -13.38 9.80 8.54
CA MET A 72 -14.80 9.79 8.19
C MET A 72 -15.72 9.59 9.41
N ASN A 73 -15.18 9.12 10.54
CA ASN A 73 -15.94 8.86 11.78
C ASN A 73 -15.54 9.81 12.92
N ARG A 74 -14.98 11.00 12.62
CA ARG A 74 -14.53 11.97 13.64
C ARG A 74 -15.61 12.34 14.65
N GLU A 75 -16.84 12.59 14.20
CA GLU A 75 -17.96 12.95 15.09
C GLU A 75 -18.30 11.84 16.08
N LEU A 76 -18.24 10.58 15.64
CA LEU A 76 -18.42 9.42 16.50
C LEU A 76 -17.31 9.36 17.56
N LEU A 77 -16.05 9.56 17.15
CA LEU A 77 -14.91 9.55 18.06
C LEU A 77 -14.99 10.68 19.09
N ASP A 78 -15.43 11.87 18.69
CA ASP A 78 -15.64 13.02 19.59
C ASP A 78 -16.77 12.75 20.59
N THR A 79 -17.83 12.06 20.15
CA THR A 79 -18.92 11.61 21.03
C THR A 79 -18.43 10.57 22.04
N LEU A 80 -17.66 9.57 21.60
CA LEU A 80 -17.11 8.54 22.48
C LEU A 80 -16.09 9.09 23.48
N ARG A 81 -15.33 10.12 23.10
CA ARG A 81 -14.36 10.79 23.97
C ARG A 81 -15.03 11.63 25.08
N SER A 82 -16.21 12.16 24.81
CA SER A 82 -16.92 13.07 25.72
C SER A 82 -17.85 12.34 26.72
N GLN A 83 -17.97 11.01 26.62
CA GLN A 83 -18.57 10.14 27.62
C GLN A 83 -17.56 9.74 28.69
#